data_AF-A0A3Q1GW70-F1
#
_entry.id   AF-A0A3Q1GW70-F1
#
_cell.length_a   1.000
_cell.length_b   1.000
_cell.length_c   1.000
_cell.angle_alpha   90.00
_cell.angle_beta   90.00
_cell.angle_gamma   90.00
#
_symmetry.space_group_name_H-M   'P 1'
#
loop_
_entity.id
_entity.type
_entity.pdbx_description
1 polymer ?
#
loop_
_entity_poly.entity_id
_entity_poly.type
_entity_poly.pdbx_seq_one_letter_code
_entity_poly.pdbx_strand_id
1 'polypeptide(L)'
;MPKRGLDVCACEVFRFYRLITIKDLVEPLSMIVPRKQSGTFQEDLYPMTAGNQAAMTAQEWLLGINRGQESWEQRLILGLRRYFSVDYGPQ
;
A
#
# COMPACT_ATOMS: atom_id res chain seq x y z
N MET A 1 -2.47 4.21 7.68
CA MET A 1 -1.29 3.39 7.35
C MET A 1 -0.83 3.67 5.93
N PRO A 2 0.48 3.69 5.63
CA PRO A 2 0.97 3.74 4.25
C PRO A 2 0.46 2.54 3.44
N LYS A 3 0.23 2.71 2.13
CA LYS A 3 -0.33 1.66 1.26
C LYS A 3 0.50 0.37 1.24
N ARG A 4 1.83 0.47 1.42
CA ARG A 4 2.75 -0.66 1.51
C ARG A 4 2.58 -1.54 2.76
N GLY A 5 1.89 -1.05 3.79
CA GLY A 5 1.63 -1.78 5.03
C GLY A 5 0.29 -2.53 5.05
N LEU A 6 -0.42 -2.57 3.91
CA LEU A 6 -1.72 -3.22 3.77
C LEU A 6 -1.56 -4.69 3.37
N ASP A 7 -2.48 -5.53 3.83
CA ASP A 7 -2.59 -6.91 3.38
C ASP A 7 -3.29 -6.97 2.01
N VAL A 8 -2.46 -7.05 0.97
CA VAL A 8 -2.96 -7.06 -0.41
C VAL A 8 -3.72 -8.35 -0.77
N CYS A 9 -3.38 -9.46 -0.13
CA CYS A 9 -4.02 -10.76 -0.35
C CYS A 9 -5.45 -10.77 0.23
N ALA A 10 -5.65 -10.06 1.34
CA ALA A 10 -6.97 -9.86 1.94
C ALA A 10 -7.80 -8.78 1.24
N CYS A 11 -7.31 -8.14 0.18
CA CYS A 11 -7.95 -6.96 -0.45
C CYS A 11 -8.16 -5.80 0.54
N GLU A 12 -7.24 -5.63 1.50
CA GLU A 12 -7.26 -4.51 2.43
C GLU A 12 -6.85 -3.22 1.72
N VAL A 13 -7.74 -2.23 1.71
CA VAL A 13 -7.50 -0.94 1.04
C VAL A 13 -7.11 0.16 2.03
N PHE A 14 -7.40 -0.02 3.31
CA PHE A 14 -7.07 0.92 4.37
C PHE A 14 -7.08 0.26 5.75
N ARG A 15 -6.33 0.83 6.72
CA ARG A 15 -6.35 0.41 8.12
C ARG A 15 -6.38 1.62 9.04
N PHE A 16 -7.46 1.74 9.82
CA PHE A 16 -7.57 2.69 10.94
C PHE A 16 -6.97 2.10 12.21
N TYR A 17 -6.64 2.98 13.15
CA TYR A 17 -6.20 2.61 14.49
C TYR A 17 -7.16 3.26 15.46
N ARG A 18 -7.98 2.44 16.12
CA ARG A 18 -8.93 2.88 17.12
C ARG A 18 -8.27 2.84 18.48
N LEU A 19 -8.21 3.98 19.16
CA LEU A 19 -7.83 4.04 20.56
C LEU A 19 -9.01 3.56 21.43
N ILE A 20 -8.78 2.54 22.24
CA ILE A 20 -9.71 2.05 23.25
C ILE A 20 -9.25 2.61 24.60
N THR A 21 -9.82 3.77 24.95
CA THR A 21 -9.42 4.58 26.12
C THR A 21 -9.62 3.88 27.46
N ILE A 22 -10.55 2.93 27.55
CA ILE A 22 -10.83 2.19 28.79
C ILE A 22 -9.86 1.03 29.05
N LYS A 23 -9.02 0.68 28.08
CA LYS A 23 -8.12 -0.50 28.13
C LYS A 23 -6.67 -0.15 27.78
N ASP A 24 -6.34 1.14 27.64
CA ASP A 24 -5.05 1.63 27.15
C ASP A 24 -4.53 0.85 25.92
N LEU A 25 -5.46 0.48 25.02
CA LEU A 25 -5.21 -0.40 23.89
C LEU A 25 -5.47 0.34 22.58
N VAL A 26 -4.65 0.09 21.57
CA VAL A 26 -4.91 0.51 20.20
C VAL A 26 -5.26 -0.71 19.37
N GLU A 27 -6.44 -0.71 18.76
CA GLU A 27 -6.93 -1.79 17.92
C GLU A 27 -6.88 -1.39 16.44
N PRO A 28 -6.27 -2.21 15.56
CA PRO A 28 -6.34 -1.99 14.13
C PRO A 28 -7.72 -2.36 13.56
N LEU A 29 -8.28 -1.50 12.72
CA LEU A 29 -9.53 -1.73 12.00
C LEU A 29 -9.29 -1.70 10.49
N SER A 30 -9.38 -2.87 9.86
CA SER A 30 -9.14 -3.05 8.43
C SER A 30 -10.39 -2.74 7.59
N MET A 31 -10.21 -1.98 6.51
CA MET A 31 -11.20 -1.81 5.45
C MET A 31 -10.85 -2.75 4.30
N ILE A 32 -11.73 -3.71 4.05
CA ILE A 32 -11.53 -4.75 3.04
C ILE A 32 -12.58 -4.62 1.95
N VAL A 33 -12.16 -4.69 0.69
CA VAL A 33 -13.08 -4.80 -0.44
C VAL A 33 -13.46 -6.27 -0.63
N PRO A 34 -14.75 -6.63 -0.56
CA PRO A 34 -15.17 -8.02 -0.75
C PRO A 34 -14.94 -8.46 -2.21
N ARG A 35 -14.13 -9.51 -2.42
CA ARG A 35 -13.80 -10.09 -3.73
C ARG A 35 -13.98 -11.60 -3.72
N LYS A 36 -14.27 -12.18 -4.89
CA LYS A 36 -14.50 -13.63 -5.05
C LYS A 36 -13.23 -14.46 -4.92
N GLN A 37 -12.11 -13.97 -5.43
CA GLN A 37 -10.79 -14.57 -5.28
C GLN A 37 -9.95 -13.72 -4.31
N SER A 38 -10.10 -13.97 -3.00
CA SER A 38 -9.10 -13.56 -2.02
C SER A 38 -7.82 -14.41 -2.18
N GLY A 39 -6.66 -13.87 -1.79
CA GLY A 39 -5.36 -14.53 -1.97
C GLY A 39 -4.63 -14.21 -3.28
N THR A 40 -5.28 -13.48 -4.20
CA THR A 40 -4.66 -12.99 -5.43
C THR A 40 -4.56 -11.47 -5.41
N PHE A 41 -3.47 -10.94 -5.95
CA PHE A 41 -3.29 -9.50 -6.12
C PHE A 41 -4.32 -8.91 -7.10
N GLN A 42 -5.03 -7.85 -6.69
CA GLN A 42 -6.07 -7.17 -7.46
C GLN A 42 -5.58 -5.78 -7.88
N GLU A 43 -5.02 -5.65 -9.08
CA GLU A 43 -4.37 -4.41 -9.55
C GLU A 43 -5.29 -3.19 -9.54
N ASP A 44 -6.58 -3.39 -9.78
CA ASP A 44 -7.60 -2.33 -9.80
C ASP A 44 -7.82 -1.66 -8.42
N LEU A 45 -7.49 -2.35 -7.32
CA LEU A 45 -7.60 -1.80 -5.96
C LEU A 45 -6.40 -0.94 -5.55
N TYR A 46 -5.28 -1.03 -6.27
CA TYR A 46 -4.02 -0.42 -5.88
C TYR A 46 -3.47 0.47 -7.02
N PRO A 47 -4.11 1.63 -7.28
CA PRO A 47 -3.60 2.58 -8.27
C PRO A 47 -2.22 3.12 -7.84
N MET A 48 -1.54 3.82 -8.75
CA MET A 48 -0.31 4.53 -8.42
C MET A 48 -0.51 5.40 -7.18
N THR A 49 0.31 5.17 -6.16
CA THR A 49 0.27 5.91 -4.90
C THR A 49 1.61 6.59 -4.64
N ALA A 50 1.60 7.61 -3.80
CA ALA A 50 2.80 8.33 -3.42
C ALA A 50 3.88 7.38 -2.87
N GLY A 51 5.09 7.47 -3.43
CA GLY A 51 6.24 6.76 -2.91
C GLY A 51 6.76 7.37 -1.60
N ASN A 52 7.87 6.83 -1.09
CA ASN A 52 8.55 7.36 0.09
C ASN A 52 9.53 8.50 -0.19
N GLN A 53 9.72 8.84 -1.46
CA GLN A 53 10.61 9.93 -1.87
C GLN A 53 9.81 11.22 -2.02
N ALA A 54 10.35 12.30 -1.46
CA ALA A 54 9.79 13.63 -1.66
C ALA A 54 9.92 14.03 -3.14
N ALA A 55 8.88 14.64 -3.71
CA ALA A 55 8.89 15.11 -5.09
C ALA A 55 9.92 16.24 -5.33
N MET A 56 10.28 16.96 -4.27
CA MET A 56 11.27 18.03 -4.30
C MET A 56 11.84 18.28 -2.92
N THR A 57 12.96 19.01 -2.91
CA THR A 57 13.55 19.55 -1.69
C THR A 57 12.75 20.75 -1.18
N ALA A 58 12.90 21.07 0.10
CA ALA A 58 12.27 22.26 0.69
C ALA A 58 12.73 23.56 0.01
N GLN A 59 14.01 23.64 -0.39
CA GLN A 59 14.57 24.79 -1.08
C GLN A 59 13.85 25.05 -2.42
N GLU A 60 13.66 24.01 -3.23
CA GLU A 60 12.96 24.12 -4.52
C GLU A 60 11.53 24.59 -4.33
N TRP A 61 10.82 24.06 -3.33
CA TRP A 61 9.46 24.48 -3.01
C TRP A 61 9.39 25.97 -2.62
N LEU A 62 10.33 26.43 -1.78
CA LEU A 62 10.43 27.84 -1.36
C LEU A 62 10.73 28.78 -2.54
N LEU A 63 11.41 28.29 -3.58
CA LEU A 63 11.65 29.02 -4.83
C LEU A 63 10.44 29.00 -5.79
N GLY A 64 9.31 28.44 -5.38
CA GLY A 64 8.07 28.39 -6.16
C GLY A 64 8.00 27.23 -7.15
N ILE A 65 8.92 26.26 -7.08
CA ILE A 65 8.84 25.05 -7.92
C ILE A 65 7.67 24.19 -7.42
N ASN A 66 6.85 23.72 -8.36
CA ASN A 66 5.74 22.82 -8.08
C ASN A 66 5.82 21.56 -8.96
N ARG A 67 6.25 20.44 -8.35
CA ARG A 67 6.31 19.11 -8.94
C ARG A 67 5.25 18.25 -8.26
N GLY A 68 4.51 17.50 -9.07
CA GLY A 68 3.59 16.49 -8.56
C GLY A 68 4.34 15.38 -7.83
N GLN A 69 3.62 14.60 -7.01
CA GLN A 69 4.20 13.41 -6.38
C GLN A 69 4.72 12.46 -7.46
N GLU A 70 6.01 12.16 -7.44
CA GLU A 70 6.57 11.18 -8.38
C GLU A 70 6.05 9.79 -8.01
N SER A 71 5.30 9.20 -8.93
CA SER A 71 4.72 7.88 -8.73
C SER A 71 5.71 6.81 -9.20
N TRP A 72 6.57 6.32 -8.31
CA TRP A 72 7.57 5.30 -8.67
C TRP A 72 7.26 3.87 -8.19
N GLU A 73 6.11 3.62 -7.54
CA GLU A 73 5.89 2.35 -6.83
C GLU A 73 4.60 1.58 -7.22
N GLN A 74 4.43 1.20 -8.49
CA GLN A 74 3.67 -0.03 -8.83
C GLN A 74 4.57 -1.28 -8.76
N ARG A 75 5.87 -1.11 -9.01
CA ARG A 75 6.85 -2.22 -9.11
C ARG A 75 7.15 -2.89 -7.77
N LEU A 76 6.93 -2.24 -6.63
CA LEU A 76 7.15 -2.86 -5.31
C LEU A 76 5.96 -3.70 -4.84
N ILE A 77 4.72 -3.28 -5.15
CA ILE A 77 3.53 -4.10 -4.88
C ILE A 77 3.49 -5.31 -5.82
N LEU A 78 3.86 -5.13 -7.09
CA LEU A 78 4.09 -6.22 -8.06
C LEU A 78 5.41 -7.01 -7.83
N GLY A 79 6.30 -6.55 -6.94
CA GLY A 79 7.56 -7.21 -6.60
C GLY A 79 7.36 -8.59 -5.95
N LEU A 80 6.17 -8.82 -5.39
CA LEU A 80 5.70 -10.13 -4.91
C LEU A 80 5.50 -11.15 -6.05
N ARG A 81 5.44 -10.72 -7.32
CA ARG A 81 5.36 -11.63 -8.48
C ARG A 81 6.65 -12.44 -8.71
N ARG A 82 7.80 -12.01 -8.19
CA ARG A 82 9.06 -12.80 -8.26
C ARG A 82 9.27 -13.74 -7.07
N TYR A 83 8.59 -13.53 -5.95
CA TYR A 83 8.73 -14.39 -4.77
C TYR A 83 7.69 -15.51 -4.68
N PHE A 84 6.53 -15.37 -5.34
CA PHE A 84 5.48 -16.41 -5.38
C PHE A 84 5.41 -17.21 -6.69
N SER A 85 6.33 -16.98 -7.64
CA SER A 85 6.39 -17.74 -8.91
C SER A 85 7.49 -18.81 -8.93
N VAL A 86 8.22 -18.99 -7.82
CA VAL A 86 9.07 -20.15 -7.58
C VAL A 86 8.29 -21.02 -6.60
N ASP A 87 8.14 -22.31 -6.89
CA ASP A 87 7.33 -23.30 -6.16
C ASP A 87 5.83 -23.31 -6.50
N TYR A 88 5.48 -23.61 -7.75
CA TYR A 88 4.43 -24.60 -8.09
C TYR A 88 4.55 -24.90 -9.60
N GLY A 89 5.47 -25.79 -9.95
CA GLY A 89 5.44 -26.51 -11.23
C GLY A 89 4.71 -27.85 -11.03
N PRO A 90 3.80 -28.26 -11.92
CA PRO A 90 3.16 -29.57 -11.82
C PRO A 90 4.17 -30.68 -12.13
N GLN A 91 4.06 -31.81 -11.39
CA GLN A 91 4.59 -33.10 -11.85
C GLN A 91 3.82 -33.59 -13.07
#